data_AF-A0A068VB60-F1
#
_entry.id   AF-A0A068VB60-F1
#
_cell.length_a   1.000
_cell.length_b   1.000
_cell.length_c   1.000
_cell.angle_alpha   90.00
_cell.angle_beta   90.00
_cell.angle_gamma   90.00
#
_symmetry.space_group_name_H-M   'P 1'
#
loop_
_entity.id
_entity.type
_entity.pdbx_description
1 polymer ?
#
loop_
_entity_poly.entity_id
_entity_poly.type
_entity_poly.pdbx_seq_one_letter_code
_entity_poly.pdbx_strand_id
1 'polypeptide(L)'
;MLSILSVPLVCLISNVWRGFGFVIAIDRENLNKAFAQLTLEFLTKQKYEAYDTNGTVVAGDKDKEVLVREIWVFEKSLFHPGAYWRLCGRINTS
;
A
#
# COMPACT_ATOMS: atom_id res chain seq x y z
N MET A 1 -2.50 4.23 -22.20
CA MET A 1 -1.98 4.91 -20.99
C MET A 1 -3.18 5.19 -20.11
N LEU A 2 -3.50 4.31 -19.15
CA LEU A 2 -4.60 4.54 -18.21
C LEU A 2 -4.09 5.56 -17.18
N SER A 3 -4.53 6.82 -17.32
CA SER A 3 -4.33 7.84 -16.32
C SER A 3 -5.21 7.51 -15.12
N ILE A 4 -4.64 6.82 -14.13
CA ILE A 4 -5.24 6.76 -12.79
C ILE A 4 -5.08 8.16 -12.22
N LEU A 5 -6.06 9.03 -12.47
CA LEU A 5 -6.19 10.30 -11.77
C LEU A 5 -6.29 9.95 -10.29
N SER A 6 -5.28 10.39 -9.54
CA SER A 6 -5.24 10.34 -8.10
C SER A 6 -6.38 11.18 -7.53
N VAL A 7 -7.58 10.60 -7.46
CA VAL A 7 -8.60 11.09 -6.54
C VAL A 7 -8.00 10.90 -5.14
N PRO A 8 -7.91 11.94 -4.29
CA PRO A 8 -7.43 11.77 -2.93
C PRO A 8 -8.39 10.80 -2.25
N LEU A 9 -7.93 9.56 -2.09
CA LEU A 9 -8.63 8.54 -1.35
C LEU A 9 -8.72 9.05 0.08
N VAL A 10 -9.83 9.70 0.45
CA VAL A 10 -10.14 9.97 1.85
C VAL A 10 -10.51 8.62 2.44
N CYS A 11 -9.49 7.82 2.74
CA CYS A 11 -9.61 6.56 3.45
C CYS A 11 -9.89 6.90 4.92
N LEU A 12 -11.16 6.94 5.31
CA LEU A 12 -11.53 6.88 6.72
C LEU A 12 -11.23 5.45 7.19
N ILE A 13 -10.03 5.25 7.74
CA ILE A 13 -9.60 3.98 8.34
C ILE A 13 -10.39 3.80 9.65
N SER A 14 -11.63 3.34 9.56
CA SER A 14 -12.42 2.93 10.72
C SER A 14 -12.12 1.46 11.03
N ASN A 15 -11.08 1.25 11.84
CA ASN A 15 -10.76 0.01 12.56
C ASN A 15 -10.15 -1.17 11.76
N VAL A 16 -8.98 -1.60 12.23
CA VAL A 16 -8.54 -2.98 12.56
C VAL A 16 -7.09 -3.23 12.09
N TRP A 17 -6.19 -3.44 13.06
CA TRP A 17 -4.82 -3.93 12.88
C TRP A 17 -4.79 -5.43 13.17
N ARG A 18 -4.44 -6.27 12.20
CA ARG A 18 -4.19 -7.70 12.44
C ARG A 18 -2.97 -8.18 11.66
N GLY A 19 -1.83 -8.33 12.34
CA GLY A 19 -0.62 -8.94 11.77
C GLY A 19 0.47 -7.92 11.47
N PHE A 20 1.59 -8.06 12.18
CA PHE A 20 2.79 -7.26 12.00
C PHE A 20 3.96 -8.20 11.72
N GLY A 21 4.53 -8.12 10.52
CA GLY A 21 5.81 -8.73 10.22
C GLY A 21 6.88 -7.64 10.19
N PHE A 22 7.92 -7.77 11.02
CA PHE A 22 9.08 -6.87 10.96
C PHE A 22 10.33 -7.70 10.63
N VAL A 23 11.03 -7.30 9.58
CA VAL A 23 12.25 -7.97 9.12
C VAL A 23 13.33 -6.92 8.88
N ILE A 24 14.56 -7.20 9.32
CA ILE A 24 15.74 -6.44 8.93
C ILE A 24 16.55 -7.32 7.99
N ALA A 25 16.71 -6.87 6.76
CA ALA A 25 17.56 -7.50 5.76
C ALA A 25 18.92 -6.78 5.75
N ILE A 26 19.99 -7.55 5.89
CA ILE A 26 21.36 -7.07 5.72
C ILE A 26 21.84 -7.57 4.36
N ASP A 27 22.38 -6.66 3.55
CA ASP A 27 23.01 -7.01 2.29
C ASP A 27 24.27 -7.85 2.56
N ARG A 28 24.29 -9.07 2.01
CA ARG A 28 25.39 -10.03 2.22
C ARG A 28 26.69 -9.58 1.58
N GLU A 29 26.61 -8.78 0.51
CA GLU A 29 27.77 -8.27 -0.21
C GLU A 29 28.23 -6.92 0.37
N ASN A 30 27.35 -6.22 1.10
CA ASN A 30 27.67 -4.95 1.73
C ASN A 30 27.00 -4.80 3.10
N LEU A 31 27.73 -5.17 4.15
CA LEU A 31 27.23 -5.09 5.53
C LEU A 31 26.86 -3.67 6.00
N ASN A 32 27.27 -2.62 5.28
CA ASN A 32 26.87 -1.24 5.56
C ASN A 32 25.51 -0.88 4.94
N LYS A 33 24.90 -1.77 4.13
CA LYS A 33 23.57 -1.59 3.56
C LYS A 33 22.59 -2.52 4.25
N ALA A 34 21.76 -1.94 5.11
CA ALA A 34 20.66 -2.63 5.76
C ALA A 34 19.32 -1.98 5.41
N PHE A 35 18.29 -2.80 5.27
CA PHE A 35 16.92 -2.36 5.02
C PHE A 35 16.01 -2.93 6.11
N ALA A 36 15.09 -2.13 6.59
CA ALA A 36 14.00 -2.58 7.43
C ALA A 36 12.74 -2.72 6.57
N GLN A 37 12.04 -3.84 6.71
CA GLN A 37 10.75 -4.10 6.09
C GLN A 37 9.67 -4.27 7.16
N LEU A 38 8.53 -3.65 6.90
CA LEU A 38 7.33 -3.70 7.73
C LEU A 38 6.16 -4.15 6.88
N THR A 39 5.64 -5.33 7.17
CA THR A 39 4.46 -5.89 6.51
C THR A 39 3.24 -5.66 7.39
N LEU A 40 2.26 -4.94 6.85
CA LEU A 40 1.02 -4.57 7.52
C LEU A 40 -0.18 -5.10 6.75
N GLU A 41 -1.15 -5.64 7.49
CA GLU A 41 -2.45 -6.00 6.95
C GLU A 41 -3.48 -4.94 7.33
N PHE A 42 -4.18 -4.43 6.30
CA PHE A 42 -5.26 -3.49 6.40
C PHE A 42 -6.57 -4.20 6.09
N LEU A 43 -7.55 -4.04 6.98
CA LEU A 43 -8.94 -4.39 6.71
C LEU A 43 -9.76 -3.10 6.73
N THR A 44 -10.24 -2.68 5.56
CA THR A 44 -10.85 -1.35 5.39
C THR A 44 -12.12 -1.42 4.56
N LYS A 45 -13.05 -0.51 4.81
CA LYS A 45 -14.20 -0.29 3.91
C LYS A 45 -13.85 0.84 2.96
N GLN A 46 -13.87 0.56 1.67
CA GLN A 46 -13.48 1.49 0.62
C GLN A 46 -14.62 1.66 -0.40
N LYS A 47 -14.70 2.84 -1.01
CA LYS A 47 -15.54 3.14 -2.17
C LYS A 47 -14.59 3.51 -3.31
N TYR A 48 -14.84 3.00 -4.51
CA TYR A 48 -14.03 3.35 -5.68
C TYR A 48 -14.87 3.37 -6.94
N GLU A 49 -14.53 4.28 -7.86
CA GLU A 49 -15.07 4.34 -9.21
C GLU A 49 -13.92 4.75 -10.13
N ALA A 50 -13.64 3.93 -11.15
CA ALA A 50 -12.58 4.14 -12.11
C ALA A 50 -13.19 4.64 -13.42
N TYR A 51 -12.53 5.62 -14.04
CA TYR A 51 -12.99 6.28 -15.26
C TYR A 51 -11.96 6.14 -16.39
N ASP A 52 -12.43 6.12 -17.64
CA ASP A 52 -11.58 6.23 -18.82
C ASP A 52 -11.17 7.69 -19.10
N THR A 53 -10.42 7.91 -20.19
CA THR A 53 -10.00 9.26 -20.60
C THR A 53 -11.15 10.18 -21.00
N ASN A 54 -12.34 9.62 -21.29
CA ASN A 54 -13.54 10.37 -21.64
C ASN A 54 -14.43 10.65 -20.41
N GLY A 55 -14.02 10.22 -19.21
CA GLY A 55 -14.80 10.35 -17.98
C GLY A 55 -15.91 9.30 -17.84
N THR A 56 -15.92 8.25 -18.67
CA THR A 56 -16.89 7.16 -18.58
C THR A 56 -16.46 6.15 -17.53
N VAL A 57 -17.39 5.70 -16.68
CA VAL A 57 -17.12 4.68 -15.66
C VAL A 57 -16.76 3.34 -16.31
N VAL A 58 -15.63 2.75 -15.91
CA VAL A 58 -15.17 1.45 -16.41
C VAL A 58 -15.13 0.36 -15.34
N ALA A 59 -15.08 0.72 -14.06
CA ALA A 59 -15.13 -0.22 -12.95
C ALA A 59 -15.52 0.48 -11.65
N GLY A 60 -16.07 -0.27 -10.70
CA GLY A 60 -16.44 0.25 -9.37
C GLY A 60 -17.82 0.89 -9.33
N ASP A 61 -18.15 1.41 -8.15
CA ASP A 61 -19.40 2.08 -7.80
C ASP A 61 -19.10 3.03 -6.64
N LYS A 62 -19.25 4.34 -6.87
CA LYS A 62 -18.96 5.38 -5.88
C LYS A 62 -19.87 5.35 -4.64
N ASP A 63 -21.06 4.77 -4.73
CA ASP A 63 -22.06 4.78 -3.65
C ASP A 63 -21.97 3.51 -2.79
N LYS A 64 -21.38 2.44 -3.33
CA LYS A 64 -21.22 1.14 -2.67
C LYS A 64 -19.91 1.02 -1.89
N GLU A 65 -20.01 0.65 -0.62
CA GLU A 65 -18.83 0.24 0.17
C GLU A 65 -18.45 -1.22 -0.09
N VAL A 66 -17.16 -1.47 -0.22
CA VAL A 66 -16.57 -2.80 -0.33
C VAL A 66 -15.57 -2.99 0.80
N LEU A 67 -15.66 -4.13 1.50
CA LEU A 67 -14.65 -4.52 2.47
C LEU A 67 -13.43 -5.06 1.73
N VAL A 68 -12.29 -4.39 1.88
CA VAL A 68 -11.03 -4.73 1.23
C VAL A 68 -10.02 -5.12 2.29
N ARG A 69 -9.42 -6.30 2.10
CA ARG A 69 -8.26 -6.77 2.87
C ARG A 69 -7.02 -6.61 2.00
N GLU A 70 -6.02 -5.88 2.48
CA GLU A 70 -4.78 -5.65 1.76
C GLU A 70 -3.58 -5.90 2.67
N ILE A 71 -2.52 -6.49 2.13
CA ILE A 71 -1.27 -6.66 2.85
C ILE A 71 -0.21 -5.84 2.14
N TRP A 72 0.29 -4.79 2.77
CA TRP A 72 1.29 -3.89 2.21
C TRP A 72 2.64 -4.10 2.89
N VAL A 73 3.70 -4.06 2.08
CA VAL A 73 5.08 -4.14 2.54
C VAL A 73 5.70 -2.77 2.40
N PHE A 74 6.12 -2.18 3.50
CA PHE A 74 6.88 -0.96 3.55
C PHE A 74 8.37 -1.27 3.74
N GLU A 75 9.22 -0.45 3.16
CA GLU A 75 10.66 -0.56 3.30
C GLU A 75 11.29 0.79 3.65
N LYS A 76 12.33 0.75 4.49
CA LYS A 76 13.20 1.89 4.79
C LYS A 76 14.66 1.45 4.75
N SER A 77 15.49 2.22 4.04
CA SER A 77 16.95 2.07 4.12
C SER A 77 17.47 2.61 5.46
N LEU A 78 18.33 1.84 6.12
CA LEU A 78 18.89 2.19 7.44
C LEU A 78 20.24 2.94 7.33
N PHE A 79 20.78 3.05 6.12
CA PHE A 79 22.12 3.60 5.86
C PHE A 79 22.11 4.99 5.23
N HIS A 80 20.93 5.54 4.90
CA HIS A 80 20.79 6.90 4.39
C HIS A 80 20.17 7.79 5.48
N PRO A 81 20.90 8.80 5.99
CA PRO A 81 20.32 9.84 6.83
C PRO A 81 19.15 10.51 6.10
N GLY A 82 17.99 10.62 6.76
CA GLY A 82 16.77 11.18 6.15
C GLY A 82 15.92 10.18 5.35
N ALA A 83 16.27 8.89 5.32
CA ALA A 83 15.42 7.88 4.72
C ALA A 83 14.07 7.78 5.45
N TYR A 84 13.00 7.65 4.68
CA TYR A 84 11.63 7.48 5.15
C TYR A 84 11.06 6.14 4.67
N TRP A 85 9.97 5.70 5.30
CA TRP A 85 9.26 4.48 4.90
C TRP A 85 8.58 4.68 3.55
N ARG A 86 8.78 3.74 2.63
CA ARG A 86 8.19 3.75 1.29
C ARG A 86 7.37 2.48 1.08
N LEU A 87 6.26 2.57 0.37
CA LEU A 87 5.52 1.40 -0.07
C LEU A 87 6.38 0.64 -1.09
N CYS A 88 6.74 -0.60 -0.78
CA CYS A 88 7.61 -1.46 -1.58
C CYS A 88 6.81 -2.50 -2.35
N GLY A 89 5.73 -3.02 -1.78
CA GLY A 89 4.93 -4.04 -2.45
C GLY A 89 3.57 -4.26 -1.80
N ARG A 90 2.75 -5.04 -2.51
CA ARG A 90 1.46 -5.53 -2.05
C ARG A 90 1.43 -7.04 -2.22
N ILE A 91 1.15 -7.77 -1.14
CA ILE A 91 0.99 -9.22 -1.18
C ILE A 91 -0.44 -9.52 -1.56
N ASN A 92 -0.63 -10.28 -2.65
CA ASN A 92 -1.94 -10.74 -3.06
C ASN A 92 -2.23 -12.09 -2.39
N THR A 93 -3.35 -12.18 -1.68
CA THR A 93 -3.86 -13.45 -1.14
C THR A 93 -5.09 -13.80 -1.97
N SER A 94 -4.86 -14.37 -3.16
CA SER A 94 -5.91 -14.97 -4.00
C SER A 94 -6.55 -16.15 -3.33
#